data_AF-A0A527TLG9-F1
#
_entry.id   AF-A0A527TLG9-F1
#
_cell.length_a   1.000
_cell.length_b   1.000
_cell.length_c   1.000
_cell.angle_alpha   90.00
_cell.angle_beta   90.00
_cell.angle_gamma   90.00
#
_symmetry.space_group_name_H-M   'P 1'
#
loop_
_entity.id
_entity.type
_entity.pdbx_description
1 polymer ?
#
loop_
_entity_poly.entity_id
_entity_poly.type
_entity_poly.pdbx_seq_one_letter_code
_entity_poly.pdbx_strand_id
1 'polypeptide(L)' 'AELQLQQPHVGRLETRPPNVEGKGEIRQRELVKNALRMRPDRIIVGEVRGEEAFDMLQAMNTGHEGSMTT' A
#
# COMPACT_ATOMS: atom_id res chain seq x y z
N ALA A 1 -5.49 10.90 2.43
CA ALA A 1 -5.93 9.50 2.60
C ALA A 1 -7.39 9.46 3.00
N GLU A 2 -8.22 8.70 2.29
CA GLU A 2 -9.68 8.65 2.48
C GLU A 2 -10.11 7.82 3.69
N LEU A 3 -9.31 6.81 4.06
CA LEU A 3 -9.58 5.93 5.20
C LEU A 3 -9.05 6.52 6.51
N GLN A 4 -9.92 6.64 7.51
CA GLN A 4 -9.55 7.04 8.87
C GLN A 4 -9.60 5.84 9.81
N LEU A 5 -8.42 5.31 10.14
CA LEU A 5 -8.23 4.25 11.12
C LEU A 5 -8.02 4.83 12.52
N GLN A 6 -8.69 4.24 13.52
CA GLN A 6 -8.66 4.65 14.93
C GLN A 6 -7.57 3.91 15.74
N GLN A 7 -6.86 2.97 15.12
CA GLN A 7 -5.78 2.23 15.77
C GLN A 7 -4.55 3.12 16.04
N PRO A 8 -3.80 2.89 17.13
CA PRO A 8 -2.67 3.73 17.50
C PRO A 8 -1.46 3.62 16.56
N HIS A 9 -1.24 2.45 15.95
CA HIS A 9 -0.10 2.17 15.06
C HIS A 9 -0.53 2.10 13.60
N VAL A 10 -0.71 3.26 12.98
CA VAL A 10 -1.13 3.37 11.58
C VAL A 10 -0.11 4.14 10.77
N GLY A 11 0.50 3.48 9.80
CA GLY A 11 1.29 4.13 8.75
C GLY A 11 0.38 4.52 7.58
N ARG A 12 0.45 5.78 7.14
CA ARG A 12 -0.24 6.25 5.92
C ARG A 12 0.77 6.47 4.81
N LEU A 13 0.49 5.90 3.66
CA LEU A 13 1.31 6.01 2.46
C LEU A 13 0.43 6.55 1.34
N GLU A 14 0.96 7.48 0.54
CA GLU A 14 0.24 8.11 -0.56
C GLU A 14 1.08 8.08 -1.82
N THR A 15 0.42 7.83 -2.95
CA THR A 15 1.07 7.91 -4.26
C THR A 15 1.41 9.36 -4.55
N ARG A 16 2.43 9.54 -5.38
CA ARG A 16 2.86 10.88 -5.80
C ARG A 16 3.03 10.88 -7.30
N PRO A 17 2.35 11.77 -8.05
CA PRO A 17 2.63 11.93 -9.46
C PRO A 17 4.06 12.46 -9.65
N PRO A 18 4.64 12.31 -10.86
CA PRO A 18 5.92 12.93 -11.15
C PRO A 18 5.84 14.46 -10.97
N ASN A 19 6.95 15.07 -10.57
CA ASN A 19 7.09 16.52 -10.57
C ASN A 19 7.14 17.07 -12.01
N VAL A 20 7.24 18.40 -12.15
CA VAL A 20 7.30 19.08 -13.46
C VAL A 20 8.46 18.62 -14.36
N GLU A 21 9.50 18.02 -13.79
CA GLU A 21 10.65 17.45 -14.51
C GLU A 21 10.46 15.97 -14.88
N GLY A 22 9.30 15.38 -14.61
CA GLY A 22 9.03 13.97 -14.85
C GLY A 22 9.64 13.02 -13.81
N LYS A 23 10.08 13.52 -12.64
CA LYS A 23 10.82 12.75 -11.63
C LYS A 23 10.03 12.59 -10.34
N GLY A 24 10.41 11.57 -9.57
CA GLY A 24 9.89 11.36 -8.22
C GLY A 24 8.44 10.85 -8.17
N GLU A 25 7.95 10.26 -9.25
CA GLU A 25 6.74 9.45 -9.25
C GLU A 25 6.89 8.34 -8.19
N ILE A 26 5.84 8.13 -7.39
CA ILE A 26 5.74 7.01 -6.46
C ILE A 26 4.43 6.30 -6.79
N ARG A 27 4.57 5.10 -7.35
CA ARG A 27 3.42 4.28 -7.74
C ARG A 27 2.90 3.47 -6.56
N GLN A 28 1.63 3.09 -6.62
CA GLN A 28 0.98 2.28 -5.60
C GLN A 28 1.72 0.97 -5.33
N ARG A 29 2.19 0.30 -6.38
CA ARG A 29 3.02 -0.90 -6.28
C ARG A 29 4.28 -0.70 -5.43
N GLU A 30 4.93 0.45 -5.55
CA GLU A 30 6.12 0.77 -4.76
C GLU A 30 5.78 0.95 -3.29
N LEU A 31 4.63 1.58 -3.00
CA LEU A 31 4.14 1.73 -1.63
C LEU A 31 3.78 0.39 -0.99
N VAL A 32 3.12 -0.52 -1.72
CA VAL A 32 2.80 -1.86 -1.21
C VAL A 32 4.07 -2.64 -0.88
N LYS A 33 5.05 -2.64 -1.79
CA LYS A 33 6.36 -3.28 -1.55
C LYS A 33 7.12 -2.65 -0.38
N ASN A 34 7.07 -1.33 -0.25
CA ASN A 34 7.68 -0.64 0.87
C ASN A 34 6.98 -0.97 2.20
N ALA A 35 5.65 -0.98 2.22
CA ALA A 35 4.85 -1.32 3.37
C ALA A 35 5.19 -2.72 3.88
N LEU A 36 5.30 -3.72 3.01
CA LEU A 36 5.68 -5.09 3.38
C LEU A 36 7.02 -5.19 4.12
N ARG A 37 7.96 -4.27 3.84
CA ARG A 37 9.26 -4.22 4.54
C ARG A 37 9.18 -3.60 5.94
N MET A 38 8.09 -2.89 6.23
CA MET A 38 7.83 -2.29 7.55
C MET A 38 7.25 -3.30 8.54
N ARG A 39 7.07 -4.58 8.14
CA ARG A 39 6.44 -5.65 8.93
C ARG A 39 5.07 -5.24 9.51
N PRO A 40 4.13 -4.77 8.69
CA PRO A 40 2.81 -4.39 9.18
C PRO A 40 2.04 -5.64 9.60
N ASP A 41 1.13 -5.52 10.56
CA ASP A 41 0.18 -6.61 10.85
C ASP A 41 -0.86 -6.74 9.74
N ARG A 42 -1.21 -5.61 9.09
CA ARG A 42 -2.23 -5.54 8.05
C ARG A 42 -1.93 -4.45 7.03
N ILE A 43 -2.22 -4.73 5.76
CA ILE A 43 -2.17 -3.74 4.69
C ILE A 43 -3.59 -3.49 4.18
N ILE A 44 -3.97 -2.22 4.09
CA ILE A 44 -5.23 -1.81 3.48
C ILE A 44 -4.91 -0.96 2.28
N VAL A 45 -5.37 -1.40 1.12
CA VAL A 45 -5.28 -0.66 -0.14
C VAL A 45 -6.70 -0.28 -0.53
N GLY A 46 -6.95 0.99 -0.86
CA GLY A 46 -8.30 1.46 -1.17
C GLY A 46 -8.89 0.70 -2.36
N GLU A 47 -8.16 0.67 -3.46
CA GLU A 47 -8.51 -0.07 -4.67
C GLU A 47 -7.26 -0.57 -5.37
N VAL A 48 -7.34 -1.73 -6.01
CA VAL A 48 -6.28 -2.29 -6.84
C VAL A 48 -6.71 -2.21 -8.31
N ARG A 49 -5.93 -1.50 -9.12
CA ARG A 49 -6.21 -1.27 -10.55
C ARG A 49 -5.15 -1.87 -11.48
N GLY A 50 -4.10 -2.46 -10.96
CA GLY A 50 -3.01 -2.98 -11.77
C GLY A 50 -2.10 -3.99 -11.06
N GLU A 51 -0.81 -3.87 -11.32
CA GLU A 51 0.23 -4.84 -10.96
C GLU A 51 0.36 -5.09 -9.44
N GLU A 52 -0.07 -4.14 -8.63
CA GLU A 52 -0.10 -4.25 -7.17
C GLU A 52 -1.03 -5.35 -6.66
N ALA A 53 -1.95 -5.87 -7.50
CA ALA A 53 -2.79 -7.02 -7.18
C ALA A 53 -1.97 -8.24 -6.76
N PHE A 54 -0.89 -8.52 -7.49
CA PHE A 54 -0.04 -9.67 -7.20
C PHE A 54 0.72 -9.49 -5.88
N ASP A 55 1.25 -8.29 -5.64
CA ASP A 55 1.94 -7.97 -4.40
C ASP A 55 0.96 -8.05 -3.20
N MET A 56 -0.31 -7.67 -3.37
CA MET A 56 -1.36 -7.83 -2.35
C MET A 56 -1.73 -9.29 -2.10
N LEU A 57 -1.90 -10.11 -3.14
CA LEU A 57 -2.15 -11.55 -2.97
C LEU A 57 -0.99 -12.23 -2.25
N GLN A 58 0.25 -11.84 -2.56
CA GLN A 58 1.41 -12.33 -1.85
C GLN A 58 1.39 -11.92 -0.38
N ALA A 59 1.07 -10.65 -0.08
CA ALA A 59 0.93 -10.16 1.30
C ALA A 59 -0.05 -11.02 2.12
N MET A 60 -1.23 -11.28 1.57
CA MET A 60 -2.27 -12.11 2.21
C MET A 60 -1.79 -13.54 2.50
N ASN A 61 -0.99 -14.11 1.59
CA ASN A 61 -0.43 -15.45 1.76
C ASN A 61 0.82 -15.49 2.65
N THR A 62 1.35 -14.35 3.12
CA THR A 62 2.63 -14.26 3.85
C THR A 62 2.50 -13.52 5.19
N GLY A 63 1.50 -13.91 5.99
CA GLY A 63 1.42 -13.49 7.40
C GLY A 63 0.80 -12.11 7.64
N HIS A 64 0.17 -11.48 6.65
CA HIS A 64 -0.54 -10.21 6.79
C HIS A 64 -2.07 -10.44 6.83
N GLU A 65 -2.52 -11.24 7.79
CA GLU A 65 -3.91 -11.69 7.86
C GLU A 65 -4.91 -10.53 8.05
N GLY A 66 -6.03 -10.62 7.34
CA GLY A 66 -7.06 -9.58 7.32
C GLY A 66 -6.70 -8.33 6.51
N SER A 67 -5.62 -8.37 5.71
CA SER A 67 -5.37 -7.36 4.68
C SER A 67 -6.54 -7.31 3.69
N MET A 68 -6.85 -6.12 3.18
CA MET A 68 -8.05 -5.90 2.35
C MET A 68 -7.75 -4.93 1.21
N THR A 69 -8.45 -5.13 0.09
CA THR A 69 -8.52 -4.22 -1.04
C THR A 69 -9.89 -4.31 -1.70
N THR A 70 -10.29 -3.24 -2.40
CA THR A 70 -11.35 -3.32 -3.42
C THR A 70 -10.76 -3.53 -4.81
#